data_AF-A0A0K1EE46-F1
#
_entry.id   AF-A0A0K1EE46-F1
#
_cell.length_a   1.000
_cell.length_b   1.000
_cell.length_c   1.000
_cell.angle_alpha   90.00
_cell.angle_beta   90.00
_cell.angle_gamma   90.00
#
_symmetry.space_group_name_H-M   'P 1'
#
loop_
_entity.id
_entity.type
_entity.pdbx_description
1 polymer ?
#
loop_
_entity_poly.entity_id
_entity_poly.type
_entity_poly.pdbx_seq_one_letter_code
_entity_poly.pdbx_strand_id
1 'polypeptide(L)'
;MVRTGARHWLGVMVSMACVAMGTGCAEDKEEAEPRPTPPLANEPETIAWGACPAFFQTECATVELPLHHDRPDGEKLPVFVARRASGRPDATQLWLLNGGPGGSGADFYEIIDVMAEYLPDFDIYTLDHRGVGQSARLTCPAESAGSPGGAGILATEWEGCFQHLDETWGDGLSAFTTSEAARDLGALIARTRAPEQRAMVWGVSYGTYWALRYLQLFPEQPTAVVLDSVVSPGVQHLSRFDEQYDPVGREVAAACAADPACAARLGDDPWARIETLYEQLDAGHCGLLGLDRPLVRSTLAFLVRGIVSRRAIMPTIHRMLRCNAADQAALGHLYSYLFGEPAEGRGFSQILQNHVSLSELWEVPTPSNETLQARADAALFSPDLGPWFADVNEVWPRYARDEFVDRWPETDVPILMLNGTMDPQTPIETARVAGERLRGPGQTFVAIPRMVHGVLLMPSPASATLSCGAALTFDFLKDPGAAPDTSCVDELPPIDFELSEELSMILFGTEDAWGDGPPQRNDAASRAVGVGAARLDREAISRRLREVRPLGEDLVRRRSLR
;
A
#
# COMPACT_ATOMS: atom_id res chain seq x y z
N MET A 1 42.92 -18.64 34.72
CA MET A 1 43.13 -19.43 35.96
C MET A 1 43.87 -18.56 36.97
N VAL A 2 43.65 -18.74 38.29
CA VAL A 2 44.51 -18.28 39.42
C VAL A 2 44.70 -16.73 39.52
N ARG A 3 44.02 -16.00 40.43
CA ARG A 3 44.28 -15.81 41.91
C ARG A 3 45.53 -14.96 42.23
N THR A 4 45.64 -14.11 43.28
CA THR A 4 44.72 -13.48 44.28
C THR A 4 45.48 -12.43 45.13
N GLY A 5 44.79 -11.44 45.73
CA GLY A 5 45.28 -10.59 46.85
C GLY A 5 45.11 -9.08 46.57
N ALA A 6 44.34 -8.24 47.29
CA ALA A 6 44.09 -8.02 48.74
C ALA A 6 45.26 -7.27 49.45
N ARG A 7 45.04 -6.26 50.33
CA ARG A 7 43.95 -6.02 51.30
C ARG A 7 43.70 -4.53 51.67
N HIS A 8 42.44 -4.21 52.01
CA HIS A 8 41.90 -3.34 53.11
C HIS A 8 42.45 -1.89 53.25
N TRP A 9 41.81 -0.90 53.89
CA TRP A 9 41.00 -0.74 55.13
C TRP A 9 40.03 0.47 54.95
N LEU A 10 38.98 0.80 55.74
CA LEU A 10 38.18 0.21 56.84
C LEU A 10 36.89 1.07 56.99
N GLY A 11 35.77 0.50 57.49
CA GLY A 11 34.61 1.29 57.93
C GLY A 11 33.47 0.42 58.52
N VAL A 12 33.00 0.74 59.73
CA VAL A 12 32.07 -0.10 60.53
C VAL A 12 30.76 0.67 60.81
N MET A 13 29.61 0.01 60.52
CA MET A 13 28.38 -0.21 61.33
C MET A 13 28.13 0.68 62.60
N VAL A 14 26.90 0.94 63.10
CA VAL A 14 25.62 0.19 63.01
C VAL A 14 24.35 1.00 63.43
N SER A 15 23.16 0.53 63.04
CA SER A 15 21.79 0.68 63.63
C SER A 15 21.06 2.03 63.83
N MET A 16 19.99 2.20 63.04
CA MET A 16 18.55 2.05 63.43
C MET A 16 17.95 2.87 64.60
N ALA A 17 16.94 3.71 64.27
CA ALA A 17 15.83 4.07 65.15
C ALA A 17 14.57 4.45 64.33
N CYS A 18 13.38 4.12 64.83
CA CYS A 18 12.09 4.62 64.33
C CYS A 18 11.27 5.15 65.52
N VAL A 19 10.53 6.26 65.35
CA VAL A 19 9.21 6.52 65.99
C VAL A 19 8.59 7.83 65.46
N ALA A 20 7.47 7.68 64.74
CA ALA A 20 6.23 8.48 64.70
C ALA A 20 6.17 10.03 64.47
N MET A 21 4.97 10.44 64.03
CA MET A 21 4.35 11.79 64.12
C MET A 21 4.67 12.87 63.06
N GLY A 22 4.35 12.51 61.81
CA GLY A 22 3.61 13.31 60.82
C GLY A 22 3.47 14.84 60.92
N THR A 23 3.93 15.49 59.85
CA THR A 23 3.23 16.55 59.11
C THR A 23 3.38 16.26 57.61
N GLY A 24 2.45 16.71 56.77
CA GLY A 24 2.44 16.36 55.35
C GLY A 24 3.46 17.15 54.52
N CYS A 25 4.12 16.46 53.59
CA CYS A 25 4.55 17.06 52.33
C CYS A 25 3.52 16.66 51.27
N ALA A 26 3.02 17.63 50.50
CA ALA A 26 2.46 17.31 49.20
C ALA A 26 3.64 17.03 48.26
N GLU A 27 3.55 15.96 47.47
CA GLU A 27 4.37 15.84 46.27
C GLU A 27 3.62 16.57 45.16
N ASP A 28 4.14 17.72 44.73
CA ASP A 28 3.58 18.47 43.61
C ASP A 28 3.69 17.61 42.35
N LYS A 29 2.55 17.08 41.90
CA LYS A 29 2.43 16.55 40.55
C LYS A 29 2.42 17.74 39.60
N GLU A 30 3.49 17.91 38.84
CA GLU A 30 3.41 18.61 37.56
C GLU A 30 2.50 17.80 36.64
N GLU A 31 1.20 18.14 36.63
CA GLU A 31 0.32 17.80 35.53
C GLU A 31 0.86 18.51 34.28
N ALA A 32 1.27 17.74 33.28
CA ALA A 32 1.77 18.30 32.04
C ALA A 32 0.63 19.05 31.34
N GLU A 33 0.73 20.39 31.28
CA GLU A 33 -0.26 21.20 30.57
C GLU A 33 -0.34 20.74 29.09
N PRO A 34 -1.55 20.60 28.54
CA PRO A 34 -1.71 20.27 27.12
C PRO A 34 -1.06 21.38 26.28
N ARG A 35 -0.06 21.01 25.46
CA ARG A 35 0.59 21.97 24.56
C ARG A 35 -0.49 22.59 23.64
N PRO A 36 -0.60 23.92 23.54
CA PRO A 36 -1.61 24.54 22.69
C PRO A 36 -1.36 24.19 21.22
N THR A 37 -2.42 23.81 20.52
CA THR A 37 -2.41 23.57 19.07
C THR A 37 -1.85 24.81 18.35
N PRO A 38 -0.90 24.68 17.41
CA PRO A 38 -0.31 25.83 16.74
C PRO A 38 -1.38 26.69 16.04
N PRO A 39 -1.40 28.02 16.22
CA PRO A 39 -2.36 28.88 15.55
C PRO A 39 -2.07 28.88 14.04
N LEU A 40 -3.01 28.35 13.25
CA LEU A 40 -3.01 28.49 11.79
C LEU A 40 -3.07 29.99 11.44
N ALA A 41 -1.97 30.52 10.89
CA ALA A 41 -1.77 31.95 10.76
C ALA A 41 -2.48 32.56 9.54
N ASN A 42 -3.06 33.74 9.76
CA ASN A 42 -3.79 34.58 8.80
C ASN A 42 -5.13 34.03 8.31
N GLU A 43 -6.05 34.93 7.93
CA GLU A 43 -7.43 34.59 7.55
C GLU A 43 -7.47 33.64 6.34
N PRO A 44 -8.44 32.69 6.28
CA PRO A 44 -8.49 31.69 5.22
C PRO A 44 -8.80 32.36 3.87
N GLU A 45 -7.75 32.51 3.05
CA GLU A 45 -7.87 32.85 1.64
C GLU A 45 -8.80 31.81 0.97
N THR A 46 -9.95 32.29 0.48
CA THR A 46 -11.03 31.41 0.01
C THR A 46 -10.57 30.60 -1.20
N ILE A 47 -10.57 29.28 -1.08
CA ILE A 47 -10.06 28.38 -2.13
C ILE A 47 -10.83 28.61 -3.44
N ALA A 48 -10.08 28.95 -4.48
CA ALA A 48 -10.60 29.25 -5.81
C ALA A 48 -10.87 27.98 -6.61
N TRP A 49 -12.02 27.36 -6.36
CA TRP A 49 -12.49 26.18 -7.08
C TRP A 49 -12.76 26.47 -8.57
N GLY A 50 -12.28 25.57 -9.44
CA GLY A 50 -12.51 25.59 -10.89
C GLY A 50 -12.78 24.19 -11.44
N ALA A 51 -12.88 24.06 -12.77
CA ALA A 51 -13.07 22.76 -13.41
C ALA A 51 -11.79 21.91 -13.35
N CYS A 52 -11.94 20.61 -13.08
CA CYS A 52 -10.82 19.67 -13.10
C CYS A 52 -10.29 19.40 -14.53
N PRO A 53 -9.04 18.93 -14.72
CA PRO A 53 -8.45 18.73 -16.05
C PRO A 53 -9.06 17.64 -16.95
N ALA A 54 -10.10 16.90 -16.50
CA ALA A 54 -10.77 15.83 -17.25
C ALA A 54 -12.25 15.66 -16.82
N PHE A 55 -13.00 14.80 -17.54
CA PHE A 55 -14.47 14.71 -17.63
C PHE A 55 -15.29 14.34 -16.36
N PHE A 56 -14.76 14.48 -15.14
CA PHE A 56 -15.48 14.14 -13.90
C PHE A 56 -16.40 15.28 -13.42
N GLN A 57 -17.43 14.98 -12.61
CA GLN A 57 -18.28 16.01 -11.98
C GLN A 57 -17.62 16.63 -10.73
N THR A 58 -16.32 16.89 -10.80
CA THR A 58 -15.51 17.41 -9.71
C THR A 58 -15.06 18.85 -9.96
N GLU A 59 -14.96 19.62 -8.88
CA GLU A 59 -14.28 20.90 -8.84
C GLU A 59 -12.86 20.68 -8.30
N CYS A 60 -11.88 21.39 -8.84
CA CYS A 60 -10.48 21.28 -8.44
C CYS A 60 -9.89 22.64 -8.06
N ALA A 61 -8.89 22.63 -7.19
CA ALA A 61 -8.09 23.79 -6.83
C ALA A 61 -6.63 23.38 -6.55
N THR A 62 -5.73 24.34 -6.75
CA THR A 62 -4.36 24.28 -6.24
C THR A 62 -4.23 25.31 -5.13
N VAL A 63 -3.72 24.89 -3.98
CA VAL A 63 -3.63 25.69 -2.75
C VAL A 63 -2.17 25.79 -2.34
N GLU A 64 -1.66 27.01 -2.25
CA GLU A 64 -0.31 27.26 -1.74
C GLU A 64 -0.28 27.05 -0.21
N LEU A 65 0.50 26.05 0.21
CA LEU A 65 0.75 25.69 1.61
C LEU A 65 2.24 25.77 1.92
N PRO A 66 2.65 25.97 3.20
CA PRO A 66 4.06 26.02 3.56
C PRO A 66 4.82 24.75 3.17
N LEU A 67 6.02 24.91 2.63
CA LEU A 67 6.96 23.80 2.42
C LEU A 67 7.26 23.14 3.77
N HIS A 68 7.44 23.94 4.83
CA HIS A 68 7.40 23.43 6.20
C HIS A 68 6.41 24.22 7.05
N HIS A 69 5.47 23.54 7.69
CA HIS A 69 4.43 24.16 8.54
C HIS A 69 4.99 24.76 9.84
N ASP A 70 6.25 24.45 10.21
CA ASP A 70 6.97 25.16 11.28
C ASP A 70 7.41 26.59 10.88
N ARG A 71 7.37 26.90 9.59
CA ARG A 71 7.77 28.19 8.98
C ARG A 71 6.67 28.68 8.02
N PRO A 72 5.48 29.08 8.52
CA PRO A 72 4.30 29.37 7.69
C PRO A 72 4.47 30.54 6.70
N ASP A 73 5.36 31.49 7.02
CA ASP A 73 5.73 32.61 6.14
C ASP A 73 6.93 32.31 5.22
N GLY A 74 7.38 31.05 5.17
CA GLY A 74 8.53 30.59 4.39
C GLY A 74 8.21 30.28 2.93
N GLU A 75 9.04 29.42 2.34
CA GLU A 75 8.78 28.82 1.04
C GLU A 75 7.47 28.01 1.05
N LYS A 76 6.81 27.93 -0.10
CA LYS A 76 5.51 27.26 -0.27
C LYS A 76 5.57 26.25 -1.41
N LEU A 77 4.66 25.28 -1.35
CA LEU A 77 4.43 24.34 -2.44
C LEU A 77 2.93 24.31 -2.82
N PRO A 78 2.61 24.03 -4.08
CA PRO A 78 1.25 23.78 -4.52
C PRO A 78 0.75 22.42 -4.01
N VAL A 79 -0.32 22.41 -3.22
CA VAL A 79 -1.10 21.20 -2.92
C VAL A 79 -2.37 21.19 -3.75
N PHE A 80 -2.58 20.11 -4.49
CA PHE A 80 -3.74 19.91 -5.35
C PHE A 80 -4.85 19.16 -4.60
N VAL A 81 -6.07 19.69 -4.72
CA VAL A 81 -7.29 19.13 -4.12
C VAL A 81 -8.43 19.11 -5.15
N ALA A 82 -9.19 18.03 -5.16
CA ALA A 82 -10.42 17.87 -5.92
C ALA A 82 -11.60 17.64 -4.96
N ARG A 83 -12.81 18.03 -5.36
CA ARG A 83 -14.03 17.71 -4.62
C ARG A 83 -15.20 17.38 -5.54
N ARG A 84 -15.99 16.41 -5.11
CA ARG A 84 -17.36 16.19 -5.58
C ARG A 84 -18.31 16.92 -4.63
N ALA A 85 -18.77 18.09 -5.03
CA ALA A 85 -19.74 18.84 -4.25
C ALA A 85 -21.15 18.24 -4.40
N SER A 86 -21.86 18.16 -3.27
CA SER A 86 -23.29 17.87 -3.17
C SER A 86 -24.18 19.06 -3.59
N GLY A 87 -23.65 20.27 -3.44
CA GLY A 87 -24.40 21.53 -3.58
C GLY A 87 -25.25 21.88 -2.35
N ARG A 88 -25.17 21.11 -1.26
CA ARG A 88 -25.84 21.41 0.02
C ARG A 88 -25.01 22.36 0.89
N PRO A 89 -25.62 23.38 1.55
CA PRO A 89 -24.90 24.29 2.43
C PRO A 89 -24.53 23.65 3.79
N ASP A 90 -25.17 22.53 4.14
CA ASP A 90 -25.00 21.76 5.36
C ASP A 90 -24.28 20.41 5.14
N ALA A 91 -23.64 20.25 3.98
CA ALA A 91 -22.96 19.03 3.59
C ALA A 91 -21.86 18.60 4.59
N THR A 92 -21.73 17.30 4.82
CA THR A 92 -20.59 16.75 5.58
C THR A 92 -19.38 16.62 4.67
N GLN A 93 -18.21 17.11 5.08
CA GLN A 93 -16.99 16.86 4.30
C GLN A 93 -16.50 15.43 4.53
N LEU A 94 -16.07 14.74 3.48
CA LEU A 94 -15.39 13.44 3.56
C LEU A 94 -14.08 13.49 2.78
N TRP A 95 -12.94 13.38 3.46
CA TRP A 95 -11.61 13.44 2.86
C TRP A 95 -11.04 12.04 2.65
N LEU A 96 -10.71 11.69 1.40
CA LEU A 96 -10.18 10.39 1.02
C LEU A 96 -8.64 10.41 0.93
N LEU A 97 -7.97 9.58 1.74
CA LEU A 97 -6.51 9.47 1.79
C LEU A 97 -6.03 8.17 1.13
N ASN A 98 -5.22 8.29 0.09
CA ASN A 98 -4.73 7.14 -0.68
C ASN A 98 -3.48 6.48 -0.05
N GLY A 99 -3.21 5.25 -0.47
CA GLY A 99 -2.14 4.38 0.00
C GLY A 99 -0.79 4.57 -0.70
N GLY A 100 -0.02 3.47 -0.74
CA GLY A 100 1.31 3.40 -1.35
C GLY A 100 2.44 3.26 -0.32
N PRO A 101 2.91 4.34 0.36
CA PRO A 101 2.69 5.76 0.04
C PRO A 101 3.00 6.09 -1.42
N GLY A 102 2.40 7.17 -1.95
CA GLY A 102 2.63 7.60 -3.34
C GLY A 102 1.48 7.37 -4.31
N GLY A 103 0.33 6.84 -3.88
CA GLY A 103 -0.90 6.84 -4.69
C GLY A 103 -1.53 8.23 -4.80
N SER A 104 -2.20 8.53 -5.92
CA SER A 104 -2.75 9.86 -6.22
C SER A 104 -4.19 10.02 -5.72
N GLY A 105 -4.59 11.24 -5.36
CA GLY A 105 -6.01 11.56 -5.11
C GLY A 105 -6.90 11.37 -6.36
N ALA A 106 -6.30 11.26 -7.55
CA ALA A 106 -6.98 10.94 -8.80
C ALA A 106 -7.44 9.49 -8.91
N ASP A 107 -6.81 8.56 -8.19
CA ASP A 107 -7.18 7.13 -8.23
C ASP A 107 -8.61 6.88 -7.68
N PHE A 108 -9.16 7.84 -6.94
CA PHE A 108 -10.53 7.83 -6.43
C PHE A 108 -11.58 8.47 -7.36
N TYR A 109 -11.19 9.07 -8.50
CA TYR A 109 -12.15 9.74 -9.37
C TYR A 109 -13.20 8.80 -9.99
N GLU A 110 -12.88 7.53 -10.19
CA GLU A 110 -13.84 6.54 -10.73
C GLU A 110 -14.90 6.13 -9.69
N ILE A 111 -14.60 6.24 -8.38
CA ILE A 111 -15.50 5.86 -7.30
C ILE A 111 -16.24 7.05 -6.67
N ILE A 112 -15.80 8.29 -6.87
CA ILE A 112 -16.31 9.46 -6.12
C ILE A 112 -17.78 9.76 -6.42
N ASP A 113 -18.22 9.59 -7.67
CA ASP A 113 -19.64 9.72 -8.05
C ASP A 113 -20.48 8.55 -7.49
N VAL A 114 -19.91 7.34 -7.36
CA VAL A 114 -20.59 6.19 -6.71
C VAL A 114 -20.75 6.45 -5.22
N MET A 115 -19.70 6.92 -4.53
CA MET A 115 -19.79 7.28 -3.11
C MET A 115 -20.82 8.39 -2.89
N ALA A 116 -20.90 9.39 -3.77
CA ALA A 116 -21.89 10.46 -3.71
C ALA A 116 -23.35 9.99 -3.91
N GLU A 117 -23.58 8.87 -4.62
CA GLU A 117 -24.92 8.26 -4.72
C GLU A 117 -25.41 7.70 -3.37
N TYR A 118 -24.50 7.09 -2.59
CA TYR A 118 -24.81 6.56 -1.25
C TYR A 118 -24.68 7.59 -0.12
N LEU A 119 -24.00 8.71 -0.39
CA LEU A 119 -23.72 9.82 0.53
C LEU A 119 -24.13 11.17 -0.08
N PRO A 120 -25.41 11.39 -0.47
CA PRO A 120 -25.85 12.60 -1.18
C PRO A 120 -25.74 13.89 -0.37
N ASP A 121 -25.58 13.76 0.95
CA ASP A 121 -25.43 14.88 1.90
C ASP A 121 -23.96 15.17 2.25
N PHE A 122 -23.03 14.72 1.38
CA PHE A 122 -21.59 14.86 1.58
C PHE A 122 -20.91 15.59 0.42
N ASP A 123 -20.00 16.49 0.76
CA ASP A 123 -18.98 16.98 -0.17
C ASP A 123 -17.76 16.07 0.00
N ILE A 124 -17.44 15.28 -1.03
CA ILE A 124 -16.35 14.30 -0.98
C ILE A 124 -15.09 14.92 -1.58
N TYR A 125 -13.99 14.92 -0.85
CA TYR A 125 -12.71 15.54 -1.20
C TYR A 125 -11.64 14.47 -1.42
N THR A 126 -10.80 14.68 -2.44
CA THR A 126 -9.56 13.91 -2.64
C THR A 126 -8.40 14.89 -2.79
N LEU A 127 -7.21 14.51 -2.35
CA LEU A 127 -6.02 15.34 -2.46
C LEU A 127 -4.81 14.49 -2.84
N ASP A 128 -3.89 15.07 -3.60
CA ASP A 128 -2.58 14.47 -3.78
C ASP A 128 -1.73 14.77 -2.54
N HIS A 129 -1.12 13.75 -1.96
CA HIS A 129 -0.08 13.93 -0.94
C HIS A 129 1.08 14.73 -1.54
N ARG A 130 1.70 15.64 -0.76
CA ARG A 130 2.92 16.34 -1.19
C ARG A 130 3.96 15.35 -1.73
N GLY A 131 4.42 15.55 -2.95
CA GLY A 131 5.30 14.62 -3.68
C GLY A 131 4.59 13.64 -4.63
N VAL A 132 3.27 13.74 -4.80
CA VAL A 132 2.46 12.93 -5.74
C VAL A 132 1.71 13.81 -6.76
N GLY A 133 1.41 13.24 -7.93
CA GLY A 133 0.41 13.77 -8.87
C GLY A 133 0.64 15.23 -9.27
N GLN A 134 -0.22 16.12 -8.76
CA GLN A 134 -0.15 17.58 -8.95
C GLN A 134 0.28 18.35 -7.68
N SER A 135 0.38 17.69 -6.51
CA SER A 135 0.91 18.28 -5.27
C SER A 135 2.44 18.26 -5.25
N ALA A 136 3.07 19.12 -6.05
CA ALA A 136 4.53 19.25 -6.13
C ALA A 136 5.26 17.89 -6.27
N ARG A 137 4.86 17.08 -7.27
CA ARG A 137 5.33 15.70 -7.43
C ARG A 137 6.86 15.61 -7.46
N LEU A 138 7.43 14.73 -6.63
CA LEU A 138 8.85 14.38 -6.72
C LEU A 138 9.08 13.60 -8.02
N THR A 139 10.12 13.96 -8.77
CA THR A 139 10.41 13.36 -10.09
C THR A 139 11.84 12.86 -10.19
N CYS A 140 12.09 11.88 -11.07
CA CYS A 140 13.44 11.46 -11.47
C CYS A 140 13.51 11.23 -13.00
N PRO A 141 14.63 11.56 -13.68
CA PRO A 141 14.83 11.21 -15.09
C PRO A 141 14.64 9.72 -15.44
N ALA A 142 14.82 8.82 -14.46
CA ALA A 142 14.62 7.38 -14.62
C ALA A 142 13.14 6.95 -14.72
N GLU A 143 12.18 7.78 -14.29
CA GLU A 143 10.73 7.53 -14.46
C GLU A 143 10.26 7.71 -15.92
N SER A 144 11.17 8.07 -16.83
CA SER A 144 10.91 8.12 -18.27
C SER A 144 10.86 6.70 -18.83
N ALA A 145 9.82 6.36 -19.61
CA ALA A 145 9.74 5.08 -20.35
C ALA A 145 10.89 4.85 -21.36
N GLY A 146 11.75 5.85 -21.59
CA GLY A 146 13.01 5.71 -22.33
C GLY A 146 14.25 5.39 -21.48
N SER A 147 14.10 5.17 -20.17
CA SER A 147 15.18 4.77 -19.26
C SER A 147 15.52 3.27 -19.41
N PRO A 148 16.72 2.84 -18.97
CA PRO A 148 17.03 1.43 -18.76
C PRO A 148 15.99 0.65 -17.92
N GLY A 149 15.33 1.27 -16.94
CA GLY A 149 14.26 0.66 -16.14
C GLY A 149 12.85 0.69 -16.75
N GLY A 150 12.63 1.52 -17.78
CA GLY A 150 11.33 1.68 -18.43
C GLY A 150 10.30 2.35 -17.51
N ALA A 151 9.34 1.58 -17.01
CA ALA A 151 8.34 2.04 -16.04
C ALA A 151 8.77 1.84 -14.57
N GLY A 152 9.81 1.06 -14.32
CA GLY A 152 10.47 0.94 -13.01
C GLY A 152 11.76 1.74 -12.94
N ILE A 153 12.32 1.89 -11.74
CA ILE A 153 13.66 2.46 -11.52
C ILE A 153 14.58 1.32 -11.04
N LEU A 154 15.66 1.07 -11.78
CA LEU A 154 16.65 0.05 -11.44
C LEU A 154 17.60 0.52 -10.33
N ALA A 155 18.22 -0.42 -9.62
CA ALA A 155 19.27 -0.16 -8.61
C ALA A 155 20.34 0.83 -9.11
N THR A 156 20.75 0.71 -10.38
CA THR A 156 21.78 1.54 -11.04
C THR A 156 21.32 2.97 -11.41
N GLU A 157 20.04 3.28 -11.29
CA GLU A 157 19.47 4.57 -11.70
C GLU A 157 19.23 5.53 -10.53
N TRP A 158 19.16 4.99 -9.30
CA TRP A 158 18.90 5.78 -8.09
C TRP A 158 19.95 6.85 -7.79
N GLU A 159 21.23 6.63 -8.09
CA GLU A 159 22.28 7.66 -7.94
C GLU A 159 21.93 8.95 -8.71
N GLY A 160 21.45 8.80 -9.95
CA GLY A 160 20.97 9.92 -10.77
C GLY A 160 19.66 10.53 -10.25
N CYS A 161 18.78 9.72 -9.64
CA CYS A 161 17.60 10.24 -8.95
C CYS A 161 17.97 11.08 -7.73
N PHE A 162 18.92 10.65 -6.90
CA PHE A 162 19.36 11.41 -5.73
C PHE A 162 19.99 12.73 -6.11
N GLN A 163 20.89 12.74 -7.10
CA GLN A 163 21.45 13.99 -7.60
C GLN A 163 20.36 14.94 -8.09
N HIS A 164 19.38 14.46 -8.88
CA HIS A 164 18.32 15.32 -9.39
C HIS A 164 17.38 15.83 -8.27
N LEU A 165 17.08 15.02 -7.26
CA LEU A 165 16.26 15.43 -6.12
C LEU A 165 16.98 16.45 -5.23
N ASP A 166 18.28 16.28 -4.99
CA ASP A 166 19.13 17.22 -4.25
C ASP A 166 19.28 18.55 -5.02
N GLU A 167 19.54 18.50 -6.34
CA GLU A 167 19.58 19.68 -7.22
C GLU A 167 18.25 20.43 -7.31
N THR A 168 17.11 19.75 -7.10
CA THR A 168 15.76 20.34 -7.20
C THR A 168 15.23 20.85 -5.87
N TRP A 169 15.51 20.15 -4.76
CA TRP A 169 14.89 20.41 -3.45
C TRP A 169 15.89 20.67 -2.31
N GLY A 170 17.11 20.13 -2.38
CA GLY A 170 18.11 20.19 -1.30
C GLY A 170 17.53 19.82 0.07
N ASP A 171 17.81 20.65 1.09
CA ASP A 171 17.23 20.53 2.45
C ASP A 171 15.70 20.45 2.44
N GLY A 172 15.03 21.08 1.47
CA GLY A 172 13.58 21.06 1.28
C GLY A 172 13.02 19.67 0.96
N LEU A 173 13.85 18.70 0.55
CA LEU A 173 13.41 17.31 0.41
C LEU A 173 12.94 16.71 1.75
N SER A 174 13.42 17.24 2.88
CA SER A 174 12.97 16.84 4.23
C SER A 174 11.52 17.26 4.56
N ALA A 175 10.84 17.99 3.66
CA ALA A 175 9.44 18.40 3.80
C ALA A 175 8.42 17.33 3.40
N PHE A 176 8.82 16.26 2.72
CA PHE A 176 7.91 15.30 2.05
C PHE A 176 7.46 14.15 2.97
N THR A 177 7.09 14.48 4.20
CA THR A 177 6.81 13.53 5.30
C THR A 177 5.32 13.28 5.52
N THR A 178 4.97 12.20 6.23
CA THR A 178 3.59 11.93 6.68
C THR A 178 3.06 13.06 7.57
N SER A 179 3.92 13.61 8.43
CA SER A 179 3.54 14.71 9.35
C SER A 179 3.20 16.00 8.62
N GLU A 180 3.97 16.37 7.60
CA GLU A 180 3.69 17.59 6.84
C GLU A 180 2.45 17.42 5.94
N ALA A 181 2.25 16.25 5.35
CA ALA A 181 1.01 15.95 4.61
C ALA A 181 -0.23 15.90 5.53
N ALA A 182 -0.08 15.47 6.79
CA ALA A 182 -1.14 15.56 7.79
C ALA A 182 -1.46 17.01 8.18
N ARG A 183 -0.46 17.89 8.19
CA ARG A 183 -0.66 19.35 8.37
C ARG A 183 -1.29 20.00 7.14
N ASP A 184 -0.99 19.53 5.93
CA ASP A 184 -1.70 19.95 4.71
C ASP A 184 -3.19 19.63 4.80
N LEU A 185 -3.54 18.39 5.17
CA LEU A 185 -4.93 17.96 5.38
C LEU A 185 -5.66 18.84 6.42
N GLY A 186 -5.04 19.05 7.59
CA GLY A 186 -5.63 19.87 8.65
C GLY A 186 -5.81 21.35 8.26
N ALA A 187 -4.87 21.90 7.47
CA ALA A 187 -4.97 23.25 6.92
C ALA A 187 -6.03 23.37 5.81
N LEU A 188 -6.18 22.35 4.95
CA LEU A 188 -7.22 22.32 3.92
C LEU A 188 -8.62 22.21 4.55
N ILE A 189 -8.81 21.32 5.52
CA ILE A 189 -10.05 21.23 6.30
C ILE A 189 -10.36 22.58 6.96
N ALA A 190 -9.38 23.22 7.60
CA ALA A 190 -9.59 24.54 8.24
C ALA A 190 -9.94 25.67 7.25
N ARG A 191 -9.55 25.57 5.96
CA ARG A 191 -9.87 26.56 4.91
C ARG A 191 -11.19 26.28 4.18
N THR A 192 -11.67 25.03 4.13
CA THR A 192 -12.94 24.66 3.48
C THR A 192 -14.13 24.64 4.42
N ARG A 193 -13.91 24.34 5.71
CA ARG A 193 -14.95 23.99 6.69
C ARG A 193 -15.66 25.22 7.24
N ALA A 194 -16.97 25.28 7.04
CA ALA A 194 -17.83 26.25 7.72
C ALA A 194 -17.92 25.93 9.24
N PRO A 195 -18.18 26.92 10.11
CA PRO A 195 -18.43 26.68 11.53
C PRO A 195 -19.50 25.59 11.74
N GLU A 196 -19.27 24.71 12.72
CA GLU A 196 -20.13 23.56 13.07
C GLU A 196 -20.32 22.47 11.99
N GLN A 197 -19.86 22.68 10.74
CA GLN A 197 -19.90 21.66 9.68
C GLN A 197 -19.16 20.37 10.11
N ARG A 198 -19.71 19.19 9.80
CA ARG A 198 -19.02 17.91 10.04
C ARG A 198 -17.89 17.71 9.03
N ALA A 199 -16.76 17.16 9.48
CA ALA A 199 -15.64 16.79 8.61
C ALA A 199 -15.13 15.40 9.00
N MET A 200 -15.05 14.48 8.04
CA MET A 200 -14.68 13.08 8.23
C MET A 200 -13.50 12.71 7.34
N VAL A 201 -12.73 11.72 7.75
CA VAL A 201 -11.56 11.22 6.99
C VAL A 201 -11.72 9.72 6.77
N TRP A 202 -11.57 9.27 5.52
CA TRP A 202 -11.45 7.86 5.18
C TRP A 202 -10.05 7.65 4.59
N GLY A 203 -9.27 6.74 5.16
CA GLY A 203 -7.95 6.38 4.66
C GLY A 203 -7.87 4.90 4.32
N VAL A 204 -7.15 4.57 3.25
CA VAL A 204 -6.87 3.17 2.87
C VAL A 204 -5.38 2.88 2.84
N SER A 205 -4.96 1.71 3.33
CA SER A 205 -3.56 1.29 3.31
C SER A 205 -2.66 2.29 4.05
N TYR A 206 -1.58 2.81 3.46
CA TYR A 206 -0.82 3.95 4.01
C TYR A 206 -1.70 5.17 4.37
N GLY A 207 -2.82 5.39 3.69
CA GLY A 207 -3.81 6.42 4.05
C GLY A 207 -4.36 6.26 5.48
N THR A 208 -4.36 5.06 6.05
CA THR A 208 -4.68 4.83 7.47
C THR A 208 -3.58 5.34 8.40
N TYR A 209 -2.31 5.11 8.06
CA TYR A 209 -1.16 5.65 8.80
C TYR A 209 -1.13 7.20 8.72
N TRP A 210 -1.46 7.77 7.56
CA TRP A 210 -1.65 9.21 7.37
C TRP A 210 -2.84 9.76 8.19
N ALA A 211 -3.99 9.07 8.21
CA ALA A 211 -5.14 9.44 9.04
C ALA A 211 -4.82 9.38 10.55
N LEU A 212 -4.05 8.38 11.00
CA LEU A 212 -3.56 8.27 12.37
C LEU A 212 -2.58 9.40 12.71
N ARG A 213 -1.67 9.77 11.80
CA ARG A 213 -0.77 10.94 11.96
C ARG A 213 -1.55 12.25 12.03
N TYR A 214 -2.61 12.39 11.25
CA TYR A 214 -3.52 13.52 11.32
C TYR A 214 -4.25 13.60 12.68
N LEU A 215 -4.76 12.47 13.19
CA LEU A 215 -5.33 12.40 14.55
C LEU A 215 -4.32 12.75 15.67
N GLN A 216 -3.03 12.45 15.49
CA GLN A 216 -1.97 12.85 16.44
C GLN A 216 -1.72 14.38 16.46
N LEU A 217 -2.10 15.10 15.40
CA LEU A 217 -1.84 16.54 15.22
C LEU A 217 -3.09 17.40 15.40
N PHE A 218 -4.27 16.86 15.08
CA PHE A 218 -5.55 17.54 15.10
C PHE A 218 -6.66 16.66 15.75
N PRO A 219 -6.48 16.19 17.00
CA PRO A 219 -7.35 15.17 17.61
C PRO A 219 -8.82 15.58 17.72
N GLU A 220 -9.12 16.88 17.80
CA GLU A 220 -10.48 17.45 17.90
C GLU A 220 -11.08 17.88 16.55
N GLN A 221 -10.30 17.86 15.44
CA GLN A 221 -10.77 18.40 14.16
C GLN A 221 -11.75 17.46 13.42
N PRO A 222 -11.54 16.14 13.29
CA PRO A 222 -12.49 15.26 12.62
C PRO A 222 -13.68 14.89 13.51
N THR A 223 -14.85 14.72 12.88
CA THR A 223 -16.08 14.23 13.51
C THR A 223 -16.13 12.70 13.57
N ALA A 224 -15.47 12.03 12.62
CA ALA A 224 -15.29 10.57 12.58
C ALA A 224 -14.14 10.22 11.62
N VAL A 225 -13.52 9.05 11.80
CA VAL A 225 -12.49 8.52 10.90
C VAL A 225 -12.80 7.07 10.50
N VAL A 226 -12.47 6.69 9.27
CA VAL A 226 -12.50 5.30 8.81
C VAL A 226 -11.10 4.89 8.36
N LEU A 227 -10.67 3.71 8.81
CA LEU A 227 -9.37 3.12 8.51
C LEU A 227 -9.59 1.78 7.80
N ASP A 228 -9.44 1.75 6.47
CA ASP A 228 -9.57 0.55 5.63
C ASP A 228 -8.18 -0.04 5.35
N SER A 229 -7.96 -1.32 5.69
CA SER A 229 -6.66 -2.01 5.56
C SER A 229 -5.56 -1.28 6.36
N VAL A 230 -5.44 -1.62 7.64
CA VAL A 230 -4.84 -0.74 8.67
C VAL A 230 -3.33 -0.95 8.85
N VAL A 231 -2.53 0.01 8.39
CA VAL A 231 -1.09 0.10 8.64
C VAL A 231 -0.86 0.56 10.08
N SER A 232 -0.58 -0.39 10.97
CA SER A 232 -0.45 -0.15 12.41
C SER A 232 0.92 0.44 12.81
N PRO A 233 0.98 1.68 13.37
CA PRO A 233 2.23 2.33 13.80
C PRO A 233 3.05 1.50 14.78
N GLY A 234 4.36 1.38 14.53
CA GLY A 234 5.31 0.66 15.39
C GLY A 234 5.13 -0.87 15.42
N VAL A 235 4.34 -1.42 14.50
CA VAL A 235 4.04 -2.87 14.42
C VAL A 235 4.27 -3.39 13.00
N GLN A 236 3.82 -2.65 11.99
CA GLN A 236 3.93 -3.06 10.59
C GLN A 236 5.09 -2.36 9.89
N HIS A 237 5.93 -3.14 9.20
CA HIS A 237 7.10 -2.63 8.47
C HIS A 237 7.19 -3.20 7.05
N LEU A 238 7.63 -2.37 6.11
CA LEU A 238 7.74 -2.73 4.69
C LEU A 238 8.81 -3.79 4.42
N SER A 239 9.89 -3.80 5.21
CA SER A 239 10.97 -4.81 5.20
C SER A 239 10.53 -6.24 5.55
N ARG A 240 9.25 -6.44 5.90
CA ARG A 240 8.63 -7.74 6.17
C ARG A 240 7.59 -8.17 5.14
N PHE A 241 7.34 -7.42 4.07
CA PHE A 241 6.26 -7.75 3.13
C PHE A 241 6.36 -9.18 2.58
N ASP A 242 7.57 -9.69 2.34
CA ASP A 242 7.79 -11.04 1.82
C ASP A 242 7.41 -12.16 2.82
N GLU A 243 7.37 -11.86 4.13
CA GLU A 243 6.87 -12.78 5.17
C GLU A 243 5.32 -12.89 5.17
N GLN A 244 4.60 -11.95 4.54
CA GLN A 244 3.17 -11.69 4.80
C GLN A 244 2.22 -12.39 3.82
N TYR A 245 2.71 -12.84 2.67
CA TYR A 245 1.87 -13.39 1.60
C TYR A 245 1.65 -14.91 1.75
N ASP A 246 2.64 -15.63 2.28
CA ASP A 246 2.60 -17.08 2.49
C ASP A 246 1.41 -17.54 3.37
N PRO A 247 1.08 -16.87 4.50
CA PRO A 247 -0.13 -17.16 5.28
C PRO A 247 -1.42 -17.06 4.47
N VAL A 248 -1.55 -16.03 3.62
CA VAL A 248 -2.74 -15.86 2.76
C VAL A 248 -2.77 -16.92 1.65
N GLY A 249 -1.61 -17.27 1.09
CA GLY A 249 -1.49 -18.38 0.14
C GLY A 249 -1.93 -19.73 0.74
N ARG A 250 -1.60 -19.98 2.01
CA ARG A 250 -2.04 -21.18 2.77
C ARG A 250 -3.55 -21.19 3.00
N GLU A 251 -4.16 -20.05 3.31
CA GLU A 251 -5.62 -19.93 3.44
C GLU A 251 -6.35 -20.15 2.09
N VAL A 252 -5.77 -19.71 0.95
CA VAL A 252 -6.30 -20.05 -0.38
C VAL A 252 -6.11 -21.54 -0.72
N ALA A 253 -5.00 -22.17 -0.31
CA ALA A 253 -4.80 -23.62 -0.44
C ALA A 253 -5.78 -24.44 0.41
N ALA A 254 -6.06 -24.01 1.64
CA ALA A 254 -7.07 -24.62 2.50
C ALA A 254 -8.49 -24.47 1.92
N ALA A 255 -8.82 -23.31 1.34
CA ALA A 255 -10.07 -23.12 0.61
C ALA A 255 -10.20 -24.05 -0.61
N CYS A 256 -9.10 -24.32 -1.32
CA CYS A 256 -9.08 -25.29 -2.42
C CYS A 256 -9.26 -26.74 -1.95
N ALA A 257 -8.66 -27.12 -0.82
CA ALA A 257 -8.88 -28.45 -0.22
C ALA A 257 -10.33 -28.67 0.23
N ALA A 258 -11.03 -27.59 0.62
CA ALA A 258 -12.43 -27.62 1.00
C ALA A 258 -13.41 -27.59 -0.19
N ASP A 259 -12.97 -27.15 -1.37
CA ASP A 259 -13.79 -27.12 -2.58
C ASP A 259 -13.67 -28.44 -3.40
N PRO A 260 -14.77 -29.17 -3.66
CA PRO A 260 -14.71 -30.45 -4.35
C PRO A 260 -14.14 -30.40 -5.78
N ALA A 261 -14.25 -29.27 -6.50
CA ALA A 261 -13.77 -29.16 -7.87
C ALA A 261 -12.26 -28.83 -7.92
N CYS A 262 -11.79 -28.02 -6.98
CA CYS A 262 -10.38 -27.70 -6.78
C CYS A 262 -9.61 -28.91 -6.23
N ALA A 263 -10.13 -29.55 -5.18
CA ALA A 263 -9.58 -30.78 -4.59
C ALA A 263 -9.57 -31.96 -5.59
N ALA A 264 -10.53 -32.06 -6.51
CA ALA A 264 -10.49 -33.09 -7.57
C ALA A 264 -9.32 -32.97 -8.54
N ARG A 265 -8.65 -31.80 -8.62
CA ARG A 265 -7.52 -31.52 -9.51
C ARG A 265 -6.18 -31.46 -8.79
N LEU A 266 -6.15 -30.90 -7.58
CA LEU A 266 -4.92 -30.73 -6.77
C LEU A 266 -4.78 -31.71 -5.60
N GLY A 267 -5.86 -32.41 -5.21
CA GLY A 267 -5.89 -33.32 -4.07
C GLY A 267 -6.16 -32.63 -2.73
N ASP A 268 -6.16 -33.41 -1.66
CA ASP A 268 -6.53 -32.97 -0.29
C ASP A 268 -5.51 -32.01 0.35
N ASP A 269 -4.32 -31.85 -0.24
CA ASP A 269 -3.29 -30.90 0.17
C ASP A 269 -2.75 -30.09 -1.03
N PRO A 270 -3.44 -29.02 -1.44
CA PRO A 270 -2.99 -28.11 -2.49
C PRO A 270 -1.73 -27.32 -2.12
N TRP A 271 -1.36 -27.22 -0.83
CA TRP A 271 -0.13 -26.54 -0.42
C TRP A 271 1.10 -27.37 -0.77
N ALA A 272 1.07 -28.67 -0.46
CA ALA A 272 2.11 -29.60 -0.90
C ALA A 272 2.25 -29.66 -2.43
N ARG A 273 1.21 -29.32 -3.20
CA ARG A 273 1.30 -29.16 -4.67
C ARG A 273 2.09 -27.92 -5.10
N ILE A 274 2.02 -26.84 -4.33
CA ILE A 274 2.83 -25.63 -4.55
C ILE A 274 4.29 -25.93 -4.20
N GLU A 275 4.56 -26.59 -3.07
CA GLU A 275 5.91 -27.06 -2.71
C GLU A 275 6.49 -27.99 -3.79
N THR A 276 5.70 -28.97 -4.26
CA THR A 276 6.06 -29.86 -5.39
C THR A 276 6.35 -29.08 -6.68
N LEU A 277 5.63 -27.99 -6.95
CA LEU A 277 5.87 -27.15 -8.13
C LEU A 277 7.25 -26.48 -8.05
N TYR A 278 7.63 -25.93 -6.89
CA TYR A 278 8.95 -25.32 -6.73
C TYR A 278 10.09 -26.35 -6.85
N GLU A 279 9.94 -27.55 -6.27
CA GLU A 279 10.92 -28.64 -6.48
C GLU A 279 11.09 -29.00 -7.97
N GLN A 280 10.01 -28.96 -8.75
CA GLN A 280 10.06 -29.21 -10.19
C GLN A 280 10.72 -28.04 -10.96
N LEU A 281 10.43 -26.79 -10.61
CA LEU A 281 11.05 -25.60 -11.20
C LEU A 281 12.57 -25.59 -10.94
N ASP A 282 13.01 -25.91 -9.73
CA ASP A 282 14.43 -26.05 -9.37
C ASP A 282 15.12 -27.18 -10.19
N ALA A 283 14.37 -28.21 -10.59
CA ALA A 283 14.82 -29.27 -11.48
C ALA A 283 14.73 -28.92 -12.99
N GLY A 284 14.33 -27.70 -13.35
CA GLY A 284 14.25 -27.21 -14.73
C GLY A 284 12.94 -27.53 -15.47
N HIS A 285 11.90 -27.94 -14.76
CA HIS A 285 10.55 -28.11 -15.33
C HIS A 285 10.04 -26.78 -15.90
N CYS A 286 9.25 -26.85 -16.98
CA CYS A 286 8.63 -25.70 -17.64
C CYS A 286 9.57 -24.58 -18.15
N GLY A 287 10.90 -24.74 -18.06
CA GLY A 287 11.91 -23.70 -18.35
C GLY A 287 11.92 -23.12 -19.78
N LEU A 288 11.13 -23.67 -20.72
CA LEU A 288 10.91 -23.07 -22.05
C LEU A 288 10.22 -21.69 -21.99
N LEU A 289 9.52 -21.38 -20.89
CA LEU A 289 8.89 -20.08 -20.65
C LEU A 289 9.78 -19.11 -19.86
N GLY A 290 10.94 -19.54 -19.35
CA GLY A 290 11.73 -18.73 -18.41
C GLY A 290 11.10 -18.57 -17.03
N LEU A 291 10.14 -19.44 -16.67
CA LEU A 291 9.58 -19.51 -15.31
C LEU A 291 10.63 -20.04 -14.34
N ASP A 292 11.05 -19.20 -13.40
CA ASP A 292 11.91 -19.56 -12.27
C ASP A 292 11.19 -19.29 -10.92
N ARG A 293 11.85 -19.60 -9.80
CA ARG A 293 11.28 -19.40 -8.46
C ARG A 293 10.87 -17.93 -8.20
N PRO A 294 11.75 -16.91 -8.40
CA PRO A 294 11.39 -15.50 -8.27
C PRO A 294 10.17 -15.09 -9.10
N LEU A 295 10.13 -15.46 -10.38
CA LEU A 295 9.04 -15.08 -11.27
C LEU A 295 7.70 -15.71 -10.86
N VAL A 296 7.73 -16.99 -10.44
CA VAL A 296 6.52 -17.69 -9.99
C VAL A 296 6.05 -17.17 -8.63
N ARG A 297 6.94 -16.94 -7.64
CA ARG A 297 6.52 -16.40 -6.33
C ARG A 297 5.97 -14.98 -6.44
N SER A 298 6.54 -14.16 -7.35
CA SER A 298 6.05 -12.82 -7.70
C SER A 298 4.69 -12.87 -8.40
N THR A 299 4.48 -13.83 -9.31
CA THR A 299 3.18 -14.04 -9.99
C THR A 299 2.11 -14.46 -8.99
N LEU A 300 2.42 -15.41 -8.10
CA LEU A 300 1.50 -15.87 -7.05
C LEU A 300 1.18 -14.76 -6.03
N ALA A 301 2.19 -13.97 -5.64
CA ALA A 301 2.02 -12.79 -4.80
C ALA A 301 1.18 -11.70 -5.48
N PHE A 302 1.34 -11.47 -6.79
CA PHE A 302 0.46 -10.56 -7.53
C PHE A 302 -0.99 -11.03 -7.43
N LEU A 303 -1.24 -12.31 -7.78
CA LEU A 303 -2.59 -12.88 -7.87
C LEU A 303 -3.34 -12.85 -6.53
N VAL A 304 -2.68 -13.16 -5.41
CA VAL A 304 -3.35 -13.33 -4.11
C VAL A 304 -3.90 -12.02 -3.52
N ARG A 305 -3.37 -10.86 -3.94
CA ARG A 305 -3.85 -9.53 -3.49
C ARG A 305 -5.27 -9.18 -3.94
N GLY A 306 -5.74 -9.73 -5.06
CA GLY A 306 -7.01 -9.35 -5.67
C GLY A 306 -8.11 -10.38 -5.46
N ILE A 307 -9.33 -9.93 -5.11
CA ILE A 307 -10.49 -10.79 -4.83
C ILE A 307 -10.86 -11.70 -6.02
N VAL A 308 -10.68 -11.20 -7.25
CA VAL A 308 -10.91 -11.93 -8.51
C VAL A 308 -9.68 -12.73 -8.92
N SER A 309 -8.50 -12.11 -8.96
CA SER A 309 -7.26 -12.73 -9.45
C SER A 309 -6.83 -13.96 -8.65
N ARG A 310 -7.07 -13.98 -7.33
CA ARG A 310 -6.71 -15.13 -6.49
C ARG A 310 -7.43 -16.43 -6.87
N ARG A 311 -8.60 -16.34 -7.52
CA ARG A 311 -9.32 -17.51 -8.07
C ARG A 311 -8.48 -18.27 -9.08
N ALA A 312 -7.63 -17.56 -9.83
CA ALA A 312 -6.74 -18.13 -10.84
C ALA A 312 -5.48 -18.80 -10.29
N ILE A 313 -5.18 -18.69 -8.99
CA ILE A 313 -3.98 -19.29 -8.36
C ILE A 313 -3.95 -20.81 -8.60
N MET A 314 -5.02 -21.51 -8.25
CA MET A 314 -5.07 -22.97 -8.33
C MET A 314 -5.09 -23.51 -9.77
N PRO A 315 -5.86 -22.92 -10.71
CA PRO A 315 -5.69 -23.17 -12.14
C PRO A 315 -4.26 -22.93 -12.65
N THR A 316 -3.59 -21.86 -12.19
CA THR A 316 -2.20 -21.54 -12.57
C THR A 316 -1.23 -22.63 -12.08
N ILE A 317 -1.33 -23.06 -10.82
CA ILE A 317 -0.50 -24.13 -10.23
C ILE A 317 -0.71 -25.46 -10.99
N HIS A 318 -1.98 -25.83 -11.27
CA HIS A 318 -2.31 -27.04 -12.03
C HIS A 318 -1.69 -27.03 -13.44
N ARG A 319 -1.82 -25.89 -14.14
CA ARG A 319 -1.21 -25.70 -15.46
C ARG A 319 0.32 -25.71 -15.42
N MET A 320 0.94 -25.13 -14.40
CA MET A 320 2.41 -25.15 -14.24
C MET A 320 2.92 -26.57 -13.95
N LEU A 321 2.24 -27.34 -13.08
CA LEU A 321 2.58 -28.74 -12.80
C LEU A 321 2.46 -29.64 -14.06
N ARG A 322 1.49 -29.37 -14.94
CA ARG A 322 1.31 -30.08 -16.22
C ARG A 322 2.29 -29.62 -17.31
N CYS A 323 2.47 -28.31 -17.45
CA CYS A 323 3.26 -27.60 -18.47
C CYS A 323 3.22 -28.19 -19.90
N ASN A 324 2.05 -28.62 -20.38
CA ASN A 324 1.89 -29.01 -21.78
C ASN A 324 1.83 -27.79 -22.70
N ALA A 325 1.84 -27.97 -24.03
CA ALA A 325 1.88 -26.85 -24.98
C ALA A 325 0.67 -25.90 -24.92
N ALA A 326 -0.50 -26.35 -24.48
CA ALA A 326 -1.67 -25.51 -24.24
C ALA A 326 -1.55 -24.76 -22.90
N ASP A 327 -1.01 -25.41 -21.87
CA ASP A 327 -0.70 -24.76 -20.59
C ASP A 327 0.34 -23.65 -20.76
N GLN A 328 1.37 -23.89 -21.55
CA GLN A 328 2.40 -22.89 -21.83
C GLN A 328 1.83 -21.66 -22.55
N ALA A 329 0.87 -21.85 -23.46
CA ALA A 329 0.17 -20.74 -24.11
C ALA A 329 -0.73 -19.96 -23.12
N ALA A 330 -1.49 -20.66 -22.27
CA ALA A 330 -2.36 -20.06 -21.27
C ALA A 330 -1.58 -19.29 -20.17
N LEU A 331 -0.46 -19.85 -19.71
CA LEU A 331 0.45 -19.20 -18.76
C LEU A 331 1.16 -18.00 -19.38
N GLY A 332 1.54 -18.08 -20.67
CA GLY A 332 2.07 -16.94 -21.41
C GLY A 332 1.03 -15.81 -21.59
N HIS A 333 -0.25 -16.16 -21.78
CA HIS A 333 -1.33 -15.17 -21.79
C HIS A 333 -1.50 -14.51 -20.42
N LEU A 334 -1.58 -15.30 -19.35
CA LEU A 334 -1.69 -14.79 -17.98
C LEU A 334 -0.53 -13.86 -17.63
N TYR A 335 0.71 -14.25 -17.94
CA TYR A 335 1.87 -13.39 -17.74
C TYR A 335 1.76 -12.07 -18.52
N SER A 336 1.31 -12.13 -19.78
CA SER A 336 1.11 -10.93 -20.62
C SER A 336 -0.05 -10.04 -20.15
N TYR A 337 -1.01 -10.60 -19.40
CA TYR A 337 -2.12 -9.85 -18.79
C TYR A 337 -1.69 -9.17 -17.48
N LEU A 338 -0.93 -9.87 -16.62
CA LEU A 338 -0.48 -9.37 -15.32
C LEU A 338 0.70 -8.38 -15.43
N PHE A 339 1.60 -8.60 -16.40
CA PHE A 339 2.87 -7.89 -16.57
C PHE A 339 3.05 -7.33 -18.00
N GLY A 340 1.94 -7.06 -18.69
CA GLY A 340 1.96 -6.32 -19.95
C GLY A 340 2.41 -4.86 -19.75
N GLU A 341 2.83 -4.21 -20.84
CA GLU A 341 3.30 -2.81 -20.81
C GLU A 341 2.29 -1.90 -20.09
N PRO A 342 2.66 -1.25 -18.97
CA PRO A 342 1.75 -0.36 -18.26
C PRO A 342 1.42 0.85 -19.14
N ALA A 343 0.16 1.29 -19.09
CA ALA A 343 -0.22 2.56 -19.71
C ALA A 343 0.58 3.71 -19.09
N GLU A 344 1.06 4.66 -19.89
CA GLU A 344 1.83 5.83 -19.45
C GLU A 344 1.01 6.70 -18.46
N GLY A 345 1.09 6.38 -17.17
CA GLY A 345 0.20 6.88 -16.13
C GLY A 345 0.96 7.53 -14.98
N ARG A 346 0.68 8.81 -14.72
CA ARG A 346 1.40 9.63 -13.72
C ARG A 346 0.95 9.41 -12.26
N GLY A 347 0.05 8.44 -12.02
CA GLY A 347 -0.67 8.28 -10.76
C GLY A 347 0.23 7.95 -9.57
N PHE A 348 1.06 6.91 -9.70
CA PHE A 348 1.92 6.47 -8.61
C PHE A 348 3.27 7.22 -8.55
N SER A 349 3.79 7.45 -7.34
CA SER A 349 5.08 8.07 -7.06
C SER A 349 5.99 7.09 -6.31
N GLN A 350 6.76 6.27 -7.05
CA GLN A 350 7.79 5.38 -6.49
C GLN A 350 8.80 6.16 -5.63
N ILE A 351 9.07 7.41 -6.01
CA ILE A 351 10.01 8.29 -5.31
C ILE A 351 9.47 8.67 -3.92
N LEU A 352 8.20 9.07 -3.81
CA LEU A 352 7.60 9.32 -2.50
C LEU A 352 7.42 8.01 -1.71
N GLN A 353 7.08 6.90 -2.37
CA GLN A 353 6.96 5.60 -1.72
C GLN A 353 8.25 5.26 -0.96
N ASN A 354 9.38 5.36 -1.64
CA ASN A 354 10.70 5.12 -1.05
C ASN A 354 11.02 6.17 0.03
N HIS A 355 10.78 7.46 -0.24
CA HIS A 355 11.07 8.55 0.68
C HIS A 355 10.40 8.39 2.06
N VAL A 356 9.10 8.12 2.06
CA VAL A 356 8.32 7.94 3.30
C VAL A 356 8.57 6.57 3.91
N SER A 357 8.55 5.49 3.12
CA SER A 357 8.63 4.13 3.69
C SER A 357 9.99 3.81 4.27
N LEU A 358 11.08 4.28 3.67
CA LEU A 358 12.44 4.05 4.17
C LEU A 358 12.77 4.91 5.40
N SER A 359 12.01 5.97 5.66
CA SER A 359 12.17 6.87 6.81
C SER A 359 11.25 6.48 7.98
N GLU A 360 9.97 6.19 7.72
CA GLU A 360 8.97 5.92 8.75
C GLU A 360 8.57 4.45 8.88
N LEU A 361 8.42 3.69 7.78
CA LEU A 361 7.85 2.33 7.78
C LEU A 361 8.89 1.19 7.66
N TRP A 362 10.17 1.49 7.83
CA TRP A 362 11.25 0.49 7.81
C TRP A 362 11.56 -0.03 9.21
N GLU A 363 12.05 -1.28 9.33
CA GLU A 363 12.52 -1.81 10.62
C GLU A 363 13.76 -1.04 11.11
N VAL A 364 13.76 -0.70 12.41
CA VAL A 364 14.89 -0.06 13.10
C VAL A 364 15.29 -0.94 14.30
N PRO A 365 16.53 -1.46 14.38
CA PRO A 365 17.63 -1.29 13.43
C PRO A 365 17.35 -1.96 12.07
N THR A 366 17.94 -1.39 11.01
CA THR A 366 17.86 -1.89 9.63
C THR A 366 18.24 -3.39 9.57
N PRO A 367 17.41 -4.28 9.00
CA PRO A 367 17.79 -5.65 8.68
C PRO A 367 18.94 -5.69 7.67
N SER A 368 19.75 -6.75 7.66
CA SER A 368 20.76 -6.94 6.60
C SER A 368 20.11 -7.43 5.30
N ASN A 369 20.76 -7.17 4.16
CA ASN A 369 20.28 -7.63 2.85
C ASN A 369 20.24 -9.17 2.80
N GLU A 370 21.14 -9.86 3.51
CA GLU A 370 21.10 -11.30 3.77
C GLU A 370 19.80 -11.72 4.52
N THR A 371 19.36 -10.94 5.52
CA THR A 371 18.09 -11.20 6.24
C THR A 371 16.89 -11.01 5.31
N LEU A 372 16.90 -9.97 4.48
CA LEU A 372 15.83 -9.64 3.54
C LEU A 372 15.73 -10.67 2.41
N GLN A 373 16.87 -11.12 1.88
CA GLN A 373 16.95 -12.22 0.92
C GLN A 373 16.45 -13.53 1.53
N ALA A 374 16.88 -13.87 2.76
CA ALA A 374 16.43 -15.08 3.45
C ALA A 374 14.93 -15.10 3.76
N ARG A 375 14.29 -13.93 3.95
CA ARG A 375 12.82 -13.80 4.06
C ARG A 375 12.13 -14.18 2.74
N ALA A 376 12.53 -13.55 1.63
CA ALA A 376 11.96 -13.81 0.30
C ALA A 376 12.21 -15.25 -0.18
N ASP A 377 13.38 -15.83 0.12
CA ASP A 377 13.75 -17.20 -0.29
C ASP A 377 13.10 -18.30 0.56
N ALA A 378 12.57 -17.96 1.74
CA ALA A 378 11.76 -18.87 2.55
C ALA A 378 10.29 -18.95 2.11
N ALA A 379 9.79 -17.99 1.32
CA ALA A 379 8.40 -17.87 0.94
C ALA A 379 8.09 -18.46 -0.45
N LEU A 380 6.87 -19.01 -0.60
CA LEU A 380 6.33 -19.49 -1.87
C LEU A 380 5.44 -18.43 -2.54
N PHE A 381 4.92 -17.48 -1.76
CA PHE A 381 4.31 -16.25 -2.24
C PHE A 381 5.17 -15.09 -1.72
N SER A 382 5.83 -14.34 -2.61
CA SER A 382 6.67 -13.19 -2.25
C SER A 382 6.64 -12.15 -3.38
N PRO A 383 6.43 -10.86 -3.09
CA PRO A 383 6.59 -9.78 -4.06
C PRO A 383 8.06 -9.33 -4.22
N ASP A 384 9.00 -9.93 -3.48
CA ASP A 384 10.45 -9.66 -3.47
C ASP A 384 10.81 -8.20 -3.15
N LEU A 385 9.97 -7.54 -2.34
CA LEU A 385 10.11 -6.14 -2.00
C LEU A 385 11.21 -5.89 -0.96
N GLY A 386 11.37 -6.76 0.04
CA GLY A 386 12.43 -6.64 1.04
C GLY A 386 13.83 -6.53 0.41
N PRO A 387 14.21 -7.45 -0.49
CA PRO A 387 15.44 -7.35 -1.28
C PRO A 387 15.49 -6.11 -2.19
N TRP A 388 14.42 -5.79 -2.92
CA TRP A 388 14.39 -4.62 -3.82
C TRP A 388 14.60 -3.30 -3.08
N PHE A 389 13.93 -3.11 -1.94
CA PHE A 389 14.13 -1.94 -1.10
C PHE A 389 15.51 -1.93 -0.41
N ALA A 390 16.18 -3.07 -0.22
CA ALA A 390 17.48 -3.14 0.45
C ALA A 390 18.56 -2.33 -0.30
N ASP A 391 18.67 -2.53 -1.62
CA ASP A 391 19.62 -1.83 -2.49
C ASP A 391 19.39 -0.30 -2.44
N VAL A 392 18.13 0.13 -2.41
CA VAL A 392 17.74 1.53 -2.31
C VAL A 392 18.02 2.10 -0.92
N ASN A 393 17.76 1.31 0.13
CA ASN A 393 17.82 1.69 1.53
C ASN A 393 19.23 2.01 2.04
N GLU A 394 20.29 1.45 1.44
CA GLU A 394 21.67 1.80 1.80
C GLU A 394 22.07 3.22 1.36
N VAL A 395 21.43 3.75 0.31
CA VAL A 395 21.80 5.01 -0.36
C VAL A 395 20.75 6.12 -0.24
N TRP A 396 19.51 5.79 0.16
CA TRP A 396 18.42 6.74 0.22
C TRP A 396 18.58 7.82 1.32
N PRO A 397 18.44 9.13 1.01
CA PRO A 397 18.44 10.20 2.01
C PRO A 397 17.14 10.18 2.84
N ARG A 398 17.21 9.56 4.02
CA ARG A 398 16.10 9.53 4.99
C ARG A 398 15.95 10.86 5.74
N TYR A 399 14.72 11.29 5.97
CA TYR A 399 14.44 12.40 6.89
C TYR A 399 14.45 11.94 8.35
N ALA A 400 14.54 12.89 9.28
CA ALA A 400 14.49 12.61 10.71
C ALA A 400 13.07 12.17 11.13
N ARG A 401 12.96 11.02 11.80
CA ARG A 401 11.72 10.57 12.46
C ARG A 401 11.39 11.53 13.61
N ASP A 402 10.18 12.10 13.59
CA ASP A 402 9.70 13.04 14.60
C ASP A 402 9.07 12.33 15.82
N GLU A 403 8.47 13.09 16.74
CA GLU A 403 7.87 12.54 17.97
C GLU A 403 6.56 11.76 17.76
N PHE A 404 6.05 11.65 16.54
CA PHE A 404 4.79 10.97 16.22
C PHE A 404 4.99 9.59 15.55
N VAL A 405 6.17 9.32 14.99
CA VAL A 405 6.52 8.04 14.34
C VAL A 405 6.47 6.87 15.34
N ASP A 406 5.96 5.72 14.90
CA ASP A 406 5.67 4.52 15.71
C ASP A 406 4.71 4.71 16.90
N ARG A 407 4.05 5.86 17.01
CA ARG A 407 3.07 6.14 18.06
C ARG A 407 1.63 6.13 17.52
N TRP A 408 0.70 5.95 18.43
CA TRP A 408 -0.74 6.01 18.16
C TRP A 408 -1.29 7.38 18.62
N PRO A 409 -2.40 7.87 18.05
CA PRO A 409 -3.12 9.03 18.59
C PRO A 409 -3.82 8.67 19.91
N GLU A 410 -3.90 9.64 20.82
CA GLU A 410 -4.82 9.62 21.95
C GLU A 410 -6.07 10.42 21.52
N THR A 411 -7.21 9.74 21.33
CA THR A 411 -8.43 10.36 20.79
C THR A 411 -9.69 9.57 21.18
N ASP A 412 -10.78 10.29 21.40
CA ASP A 412 -12.14 9.79 21.63
C ASP A 412 -13.06 9.94 20.41
N VAL A 413 -12.52 10.42 19.27
CA VAL A 413 -13.21 10.47 17.98
C VAL A 413 -13.72 9.06 17.61
N PRO A 414 -14.94 8.92 17.06
CA PRO A 414 -15.41 7.64 16.52
C PRO A 414 -14.54 7.14 15.37
N ILE A 415 -14.15 5.86 15.40
CA ILE A 415 -13.28 5.24 14.40
C ILE A 415 -13.82 3.88 13.97
N LEU A 416 -14.15 3.73 12.69
CA LEU A 416 -14.37 2.41 12.10
C LEU A 416 -13.06 1.90 11.50
N MET A 417 -12.56 0.77 12.00
CA MET A 417 -11.43 0.05 11.41
C MET A 417 -11.93 -1.19 10.69
N LEU A 418 -11.51 -1.37 9.44
CA LEU A 418 -11.87 -2.49 8.59
C LEU A 418 -10.60 -3.16 8.08
N ASN A 419 -10.55 -4.50 8.11
CA ASN A 419 -9.42 -5.23 7.51
C ASN A 419 -9.86 -6.58 6.96
N GLY A 420 -9.39 -6.94 5.77
CA GLY A 420 -9.56 -8.30 5.25
C GLY A 420 -8.79 -9.33 6.06
N THR A 421 -9.32 -10.54 6.23
CA THR A 421 -8.56 -11.66 6.84
C THR A 421 -7.63 -12.37 5.84
N MET A 422 -7.71 -12.02 4.56
CA MET A 422 -6.84 -12.49 3.48
C MET A 422 -6.15 -11.29 2.80
N ASP A 423 -5.76 -10.30 3.61
CA ASP A 423 -5.01 -9.12 3.18
C ASP A 423 -3.49 -9.35 3.41
N PRO A 424 -2.68 -9.51 2.35
CA PRO A 424 -1.23 -9.73 2.47
C PRO A 424 -0.41 -8.44 2.52
N GLN A 425 -1.04 -7.26 2.44
CA GLN A 425 -0.36 -5.94 2.44
C GLN A 425 -0.58 -5.19 3.75
N THR A 426 -1.69 -5.46 4.45
CA THR A 426 -1.93 -5.12 5.86
C THR A 426 -2.47 -6.36 6.58
N PRO A 427 -1.57 -7.24 7.07
CA PRO A 427 -1.94 -8.50 7.68
C PRO A 427 -2.94 -8.34 8.82
N ILE A 428 -3.86 -9.30 8.94
CA ILE A 428 -4.88 -9.26 10.00
C ILE A 428 -4.26 -9.38 11.41
N GLU A 429 -3.06 -9.94 11.52
CA GLU A 429 -2.24 -9.99 12.74
C GLU A 429 -1.75 -8.61 13.18
N THR A 430 -1.27 -7.76 12.25
CA THR A 430 -0.84 -6.39 12.57
C THR A 430 -2.04 -5.48 12.77
N ALA A 431 -3.04 -5.57 11.89
CA ALA A 431 -4.24 -4.74 11.92
C ALA A 431 -5.07 -4.91 13.20
N ARG A 432 -5.14 -6.12 13.78
CA ARG A 432 -5.83 -6.36 15.07
C ARG A 432 -5.32 -5.48 16.21
N VAL A 433 -4.05 -5.05 16.19
CA VAL A 433 -3.51 -4.13 17.21
C VAL A 433 -4.26 -2.79 17.20
N ALA A 434 -4.79 -2.36 16.06
CA ALA A 434 -5.63 -1.16 15.98
C ALA A 434 -6.88 -1.30 16.87
N GLY A 435 -7.58 -2.43 16.83
CA GLY A 435 -8.73 -2.72 17.69
C GLY A 435 -8.40 -2.93 19.17
N GLU A 436 -7.14 -3.26 19.50
CA GLU A 436 -6.68 -3.29 20.90
C GLU A 436 -6.36 -1.89 21.46
N ARG A 437 -5.92 -0.97 20.58
CA ARG A 437 -5.52 0.40 20.92
C ARG A 437 -6.69 1.38 20.91
N LEU A 438 -7.49 1.35 19.84
CA LEU A 438 -8.61 2.26 19.56
C LEU A 438 -9.91 1.53 19.88
N ARG A 439 -10.32 1.65 21.15
CA ARG A 439 -11.45 0.92 21.76
C ARG A 439 -12.30 1.79 22.67
N GLY A 440 -12.30 3.11 22.43
CA GLY A 440 -13.21 4.07 23.07
C GLY A 440 -14.64 3.95 22.56
N PRO A 441 -15.58 4.76 23.09
CA PRO A 441 -16.92 4.88 22.54
C PRO A 441 -16.88 5.23 21.05
N GLY A 442 -17.68 4.55 20.22
CA GLY A 442 -17.68 4.77 18.76
C GLY A 442 -16.45 4.25 18.01
N GLN A 443 -15.51 3.56 18.69
CA GLN A 443 -14.34 2.95 18.04
C GLN A 443 -14.55 1.43 17.89
N THR A 444 -14.62 0.94 16.65
CA THR A 444 -14.97 -0.45 16.32
C THR A 444 -14.02 -1.04 15.29
N PHE A 445 -13.47 -2.23 15.55
CA PHE A 445 -12.66 -3.00 14.60
C PHE A 445 -13.45 -4.19 14.04
N VAL A 446 -13.55 -4.29 12.71
CA VAL A 446 -14.23 -5.38 12.01
C VAL A 446 -13.24 -6.10 11.09
N ALA A 447 -12.93 -7.35 11.43
CA ALA A 447 -12.23 -8.27 10.54
C ALA A 447 -13.23 -8.86 9.54
N ILE A 448 -12.99 -8.69 8.23
CA ILE A 448 -13.89 -9.17 7.17
C ILE A 448 -13.34 -10.49 6.61
N PRO A 449 -13.98 -11.66 6.91
CA PRO A 449 -13.51 -12.97 6.52
C PRO A 449 -13.35 -13.10 5.01
N ARG A 450 -12.25 -13.72 4.59
CA ARG A 450 -11.89 -13.96 3.18
C ARG A 450 -11.74 -12.69 2.34
N MET A 451 -11.89 -11.48 2.87
CA MET A 451 -11.67 -10.25 2.11
C MET A 451 -10.17 -9.95 1.98
N VAL A 452 -9.79 -9.24 0.90
CA VAL A 452 -8.43 -8.80 0.61
C VAL A 452 -8.23 -7.33 1.02
N HIS A 453 -7.16 -6.68 0.53
CA HIS A 453 -6.82 -5.29 0.78
C HIS A 453 -7.84 -4.29 0.22
N GLY A 454 -8.15 -3.22 0.96
CA GLY A 454 -9.06 -2.14 0.54
C GLY A 454 -10.51 -2.60 0.44
N VAL A 455 -11.12 -2.95 1.58
CA VAL A 455 -12.41 -3.64 1.65
C VAL A 455 -13.60 -2.82 1.10
N LEU A 456 -13.50 -1.48 1.10
CA LEU A 456 -14.50 -0.59 0.49
C LEU A 456 -14.63 -0.87 -1.02
N LEU A 457 -13.50 -1.11 -1.68
CA LEU A 457 -13.37 -1.12 -3.15
C LEU A 457 -13.56 -2.50 -3.77
N MET A 458 -13.66 -3.55 -2.96
CA MET A 458 -13.86 -4.91 -3.44
C MET A 458 -15.34 -5.14 -3.80
N PRO A 459 -15.66 -5.72 -4.99
CA PRO A 459 -17.04 -6.03 -5.39
C PRO A 459 -17.70 -7.02 -4.42
N SER A 460 -19.04 -6.97 -4.33
CA SER A 460 -19.83 -7.97 -3.58
C SER A 460 -20.00 -9.26 -4.39
N PRO A 461 -19.48 -10.41 -3.93
CA PRO A 461 -19.84 -11.70 -4.50
C PRO A 461 -21.15 -12.27 -3.90
N ALA A 462 -21.75 -11.58 -2.93
CA ALA A 462 -22.93 -12.05 -2.18
C ALA A 462 -24.26 -11.45 -2.67
N SER A 463 -24.23 -10.29 -3.33
CA SER A 463 -25.43 -9.50 -3.62
C SER A 463 -25.33 -8.70 -4.91
N ALA A 464 -26.48 -8.30 -5.45
CA ALA A 464 -26.58 -7.28 -6.52
C ALA A 464 -26.51 -5.84 -5.96
N THR A 465 -25.81 -5.65 -4.85
CA THR A 465 -25.71 -4.39 -4.09
C THR A 465 -24.26 -4.19 -3.58
N LEU A 466 -24.05 -3.21 -2.71
CA LEU A 466 -22.77 -2.92 -2.06
C LEU A 466 -22.08 -4.15 -1.45
N SER A 467 -20.75 -4.11 -1.40
CA SER A 467 -19.97 -5.04 -0.60
C SER A 467 -20.15 -4.79 0.90
N CYS A 468 -19.86 -5.78 1.73
CA CYS A 468 -19.96 -5.65 3.18
C CYS A 468 -19.05 -4.52 3.73
N GLY A 469 -17.85 -4.33 3.17
CA GLY A 469 -16.97 -3.22 3.52
C GLY A 469 -17.56 -1.85 3.15
N ALA A 470 -18.23 -1.74 2.00
CA ALA A 470 -18.89 -0.50 1.59
C ALA A 470 -20.16 -0.19 2.39
N ALA A 471 -20.98 -1.20 2.71
CA ALA A 471 -22.14 -1.03 3.59
C ALA A 471 -21.71 -0.53 4.97
N LEU A 472 -20.77 -1.23 5.63
CA LEU A 472 -20.19 -0.83 6.91
C LEU A 472 -19.64 0.60 6.89
N THR A 473 -18.90 0.96 5.83
CA THR A 473 -18.31 2.30 5.67
C THR A 473 -19.39 3.38 5.54
N PHE A 474 -20.36 3.21 4.63
CA PHE A 474 -21.35 4.25 4.38
C PHE A 474 -22.35 4.42 5.51
N ASP A 475 -22.70 3.37 6.24
CA ASP A 475 -23.63 3.48 7.36
C ASP A 475 -22.97 4.12 8.60
N PHE A 476 -21.69 3.80 8.87
CA PHE A 476 -20.91 4.52 9.88
C PHE A 476 -20.67 6.00 9.51
N LEU A 477 -20.45 6.34 8.24
CA LEU A 477 -20.31 7.75 7.82
C LEU A 477 -21.61 8.54 8.03
N LYS A 478 -22.77 7.91 7.83
CA LYS A 478 -24.09 8.53 8.11
C LYS A 478 -24.25 8.79 9.62
N ASP A 479 -24.13 7.74 10.44
CA ASP A 479 -24.22 7.80 11.90
C ASP A 479 -23.02 7.14 12.59
N PRO A 480 -21.94 7.90 12.87
CA PRO A 480 -20.75 7.37 13.55
C PRO A 480 -20.95 7.15 15.05
N GLY A 481 -22.12 7.50 15.60
CA GLY A 481 -22.51 7.17 16.98
C GLY A 481 -23.15 5.78 17.11
N ALA A 482 -23.58 5.17 15.99
CA ALA A 482 -24.16 3.85 15.96
C ALA A 482 -23.11 2.72 16.04
N ALA A 483 -23.50 1.58 16.58
CA ALA A 483 -22.73 0.34 16.42
C ALA A 483 -22.91 -0.17 14.97
N PRO A 484 -21.83 -0.51 14.23
CA PRO A 484 -21.96 -1.02 12.86
C PRO A 484 -22.75 -2.34 12.80
N ASP A 485 -23.63 -2.48 11.81
CA ASP A 485 -24.29 -3.76 11.51
C ASP A 485 -23.32 -4.67 10.74
N THR A 486 -22.71 -5.62 11.45
CA THR A 486 -21.77 -6.58 10.88
C THR A 486 -22.43 -7.83 10.29
N SER A 487 -23.76 -7.91 10.18
CA SER A 487 -24.45 -9.12 9.70
C SER A 487 -23.98 -9.60 8.32
N CYS A 488 -23.59 -8.67 7.42
CA CYS A 488 -23.04 -8.99 6.11
C CYS A 488 -21.72 -9.79 6.13
N VAL A 489 -21.04 -9.88 7.29
CA VAL A 489 -19.82 -10.69 7.50
C VAL A 489 -20.13 -12.19 7.41
N ASP A 490 -21.27 -12.62 7.94
CA ASP A 490 -21.64 -14.04 8.01
C ASP A 490 -22.17 -14.57 6.66
N GLU A 491 -22.61 -13.68 5.77
CA GLU A 491 -23.16 -14.02 4.45
C GLU A 491 -22.12 -14.09 3.31
N LEU A 492 -20.84 -13.80 3.59
CA LEU A 492 -19.79 -13.79 2.57
C LEU A 492 -19.56 -15.21 2.00
N PRO A 493 -19.57 -15.42 0.67
CA PRO A 493 -19.33 -16.74 0.06
C PRO A 493 -17.89 -17.25 0.28
N PRO A 494 -17.63 -18.55 0.02
CA PRO A 494 -16.28 -19.10 -0.06
C PRO A 494 -15.50 -18.57 -1.29
N ILE A 495 -14.24 -18.97 -1.43
CA ILE A 495 -13.49 -18.75 -2.68
C ILE A 495 -14.02 -19.73 -3.74
N ASP A 496 -14.41 -19.20 -4.89
CA ASP A 496 -14.87 -19.95 -6.05
C ASP A 496 -13.71 -20.15 -7.05
N PHE A 497 -13.31 -21.40 -7.29
CA PHE A 497 -12.20 -21.77 -8.18
C PHE A 497 -12.65 -22.19 -9.59
N GLU A 498 -13.95 -22.21 -9.89
CA GLU A 498 -14.44 -22.36 -11.26
C GLU A 498 -14.66 -20.97 -11.86
N LEU A 499 -13.77 -20.54 -12.76
CA LEU A 499 -13.86 -19.22 -13.39
C LEU A 499 -14.94 -19.24 -14.49
N SER A 500 -15.61 -18.12 -14.71
CA SER A 500 -16.50 -17.99 -15.88
C SER A 500 -15.70 -18.09 -17.18
N GLU A 501 -16.36 -18.44 -18.28
CA GLU A 501 -15.78 -18.46 -19.64
C GLU A 501 -15.11 -17.12 -19.97
N GLU A 502 -15.79 -16.01 -19.66
CA GLU A 502 -15.29 -14.64 -19.85
C GLU A 502 -14.02 -14.37 -19.02
N LEU A 503 -14.02 -14.69 -17.71
CA LEU A 503 -12.85 -14.47 -16.86
C LEU A 503 -11.68 -15.40 -17.23
N SER A 504 -11.97 -16.62 -17.66
CA SER A 504 -10.98 -17.58 -18.18
C SER A 504 -10.34 -17.05 -19.47
N MET A 505 -11.14 -16.48 -20.39
CA MET A 505 -10.63 -15.82 -21.59
C MET A 505 -9.80 -14.57 -21.28
N ILE A 506 -10.22 -13.75 -20.30
CA ILE A 506 -9.47 -12.55 -19.89
C ILE A 506 -8.10 -12.91 -19.28
N LEU A 507 -8.04 -13.91 -18.39
CA LEU A 507 -6.81 -14.26 -17.69
C LEU A 507 -5.93 -15.22 -18.52
N PHE A 508 -6.49 -16.31 -19.04
CA PHE A 508 -5.75 -17.41 -19.66
C PHE A 508 -5.85 -17.47 -21.20
N GLY A 509 -6.70 -16.65 -21.83
CA GLY A 509 -6.88 -16.65 -23.29
C GLY A 509 -7.58 -17.91 -23.83
N THR A 510 -8.31 -18.63 -22.97
CA THR A 510 -9.06 -19.86 -23.27
C THR A 510 -10.27 -19.98 -22.36
N GLU A 511 -11.35 -20.60 -22.83
CA GLU A 511 -12.65 -20.67 -22.13
C GLU A 511 -12.59 -21.52 -20.84
N ASP A 512 -11.59 -22.39 -20.71
CA ASP A 512 -11.35 -23.28 -19.56
C ASP A 512 -10.10 -22.82 -18.78
N ALA A 513 -10.27 -22.24 -17.60
CA ALA A 513 -9.16 -21.79 -16.76
C ALA A 513 -8.21 -22.92 -16.35
N TRP A 514 -8.71 -24.15 -16.13
CA TRP A 514 -7.91 -25.30 -15.69
C TRP A 514 -7.22 -26.01 -16.85
N GLY A 515 -7.83 -26.00 -18.03
CA GLY A 515 -7.33 -26.61 -19.26
C GLY A 515 -7.45 -28.13 -19.30
N ASP A 516 -8.41 -28.71 -18.59
CA ASP A 516 -8.69 -30.15 -18.61
C ASP A 516 -9.58 -30.55 -19.82
N GLY A 517 -10.20 -29.57 -20.48
CA GLY A 517 -10.95 -29.75 -21.73
C GLY A 517 -10.07 -30.11 -22.93
N PRO A 518 -10.68 -30.58 -24.04
CA PRO A 518 -9.96 -30.86 -25.28
C PRO A 518 -9.36 -29.57 -25.87
N PRO A 519 -8.22 -29.63 -26.59
CA PRO A 519 -7.58 -28.44 -27.15
C PRO A 519 -8.53 -27.63 -28.05
N GLN A 520 -8.96 -26.47 -27.56
CA GLN A 520 -9.92 -25.61 -28.25
C GLN A 520 -9.33 -25.06 -29.54
N ARG A 521 -10.11 -25.11 -30.63
CA ARG A 521 -9.79 -24.37 -31.85
C ARG A 521 -9.98 -22.90 -31.58
N ASN A 522 -8.89 -22.14 -31.63
CA ASN A 522 -8.90 -20.72 -31.25
C ASN A 522 -9.49 -19.81 -32.35
N ASP A 523 -10.73 -20.09 -32.73
CA ASP A 523 -11.53 -19.28 -33.65
C ASP A 523 -12.03 -17.99 -32.97
N ALA A 524 -12.04 -17.94 -31.62
CA ALA A 524 -12.38 -16.78 -30.80
C ALA A 524 -11.33 -15.65 -30.86
N ALA A 525 -10.03 -15.99 -30.82
CA ALA A 525 -8.95 -15.00 -31.01
C ALA A 525 -9.08 -14.23 -32.34
N SER A 526 -9.68 -14.86 -33.37
CA SER A 526 -9.96 -14.19 -34.66
C SER A 526 -11.02 -13.08 -34.59
N ARG A 527 -11.68 -12.88 -33.44
CA ARG A 527 -12.66 -11.79 -33.20
C ARG A 527 -12.18 -10.78 -32.16
N ALA A 528 -11.45 -11.22 -31.13
CA ALA A 528 -10.86 -10.32 -30.13
C ALA A 528 -9.74 -9.44 -30.71
N VAL A 529 -9.01 -9.92 -31.72
CA VAL A 529 -7.90 -9.21 -32.40
C VAL A 529 -8.39 -8.07 -33.33
N GLY A 530 -9.54 -7.47 -33.04
CA GLY A 530 -10.03 -6.25 -33.69
C GLY A 530 -9.19 -4.99 -33.37
N VAL A 531 -8.33 -5.05 -32.35
CA VAL A 531 -7.44 -3.96 -31.94
C VAL A 531 -5.98 -4.44 -31.92
N GLY A 532 -5.13 -3.79 -32.71
CA GLY A 532 -3.71 -3.58 -32.33
C GLY A 532 -2.68 -4.70 -32.51
N ALA A 533 -2.96 -5.81 -33.20
CA ALA A 533 -1.95 -6.88 -33.40
C ALA A 533 -0.76 -6.48 -34.30
N ALA A 534 0.19 -5.73 -33.73
CA ALA A 534 1.51 -5.48 -34.32
C ALA A 534 2.28 -6.80 -34.43
N ARG A 535 2.41 -7.31 -35.65
CA ARG A 535 2.99 -8.63 -35.95
C ARG A 535 4.47 -8.67 -35.55
N LEU A 536 4.81 -9.40 -34.47
CA LEU A 536 6.17 -9.58 -33.96
C LEU A 536 7.13 -10.12 -35.04
N ASP A 537 7.95 -9.23 -35.59
CA ASP A 537 8.97 -9.59 -36.58
C ASP A 537 10.20 -10.21 -35.90
N ARG A 538 10.29 -11.54 -35.97
CA ARG A 538 11.44 -12.32 -35.50
C ARG A 538 12.75 -11.96 -36.22
N GLU A 539 12.72 -11.46 -37.46
CA GLU A 539 13.93 -10.97 -38.11
C GLU A 539 14.40 -9.64 -37.55
N ALA A 540 13.51 -8.70 -37.23
CA ALA A 540 13.86 -7.43 -36.59
C ALA A 540 14.50 -7.64 -35.20
N ILE A 541 13.92 -8.54 -34.38
CA ILE A 541 14.49 -8.91 -33.07
C ILE A 541 15.88 -9.53 -33.25
N SER A 542 16.01 -10.50 -34.17
CA SER A 542 17.29 -11.13 -34.50
C SER A 542 18.33 -10.16 -35.10
N ARG A 543 17.89 -9.03 -35.68
CA ARG A 543 18.74 -7.94 -36.19
C ARG A 543 19.30 -7.10 -35.05
N ARG A 544 18.44 -6.58 -34.15
CA ARG A 544 18.87 -5.83 -32.95
C ARG A 544 19.86 -6.63 -32.09
N LEU A 545 19.60 -7.93 -31.87
CA LEU A 545 20.49 -8.82 -31.12
C LEU A 545 21.85 -9.10 -31.80
N ARG A 546 22.07 -8.68 -33.05
CA ARG A 546 23.37 -8.74 -33.73
C ARG A 546 24.11 -7.40 -33.82
N GLU A 547 23.44 -6.30 -33.49
CA GLU A 547 24.03 -4.95 -33.48
C GLU A 547 24.70 -4.63 -32.13
N VAL A 548 24.32 -5.32 -31.06
CA VAL A 548 24.98 -5.26 -29.75
C VAL A 548 26.26 -6.12 -29.75
N ARG A 549 27.39 -5.54 -30.18
CA ARG A 549 28.73 -5.99 -29.79
C ARG A 549 29.25 -5.17 -28.60
N PRO A 550 30.10 -5.74 -27.73
CA PRO A 550 30.55 -5.05 -26.52
C PRO A 550 31.44 -3.84 -26.83
N LEU A 551 31.10 -2.70 -26.25
CA LEU A 551 31.97 -1.50 -26.18
C LEU A 551 33.06 -1.71 -25.12
N GLY A 552 33.93 -2.70 -25.34
CA GLY A 552 34.84 -3.26 -24.34
C GLY A 552 36.30 -3.35 -24.76
N GLU A 553 36.84 -2.36 -25.51
CA GLU A 553 38.29 -2.34 -25.82
C GLU A 553 38.92 -0.94 -25.98
N ASP A 554 38.20 0.07 -26.50
CA ASP A 554 38.82 1.37 -26.86
C ASP A 554 39.05 2.34 -25.67
N LEU A 555 38.42 2.08 -24.50
CA LEU A 555 38.61 2.88 -23.28
C LEU A 555 39.99 2.70 -22.61
N VAL A 556 40.70 1.60 -22.91
CA VAL A 556 42.03 1.32 -22.32
C VAL A 556 43.15 2.12 -23.00
N ARG A 557 42.92 2.65 -24.21
CA ARG A 557 43.97 3.36 -24.99
C ARG A 557 44.03 4.87 -24.83
N ARG A 558 43.13 5.51 -24.08
CA ARG A 558 43.09 6.98 -23.90
C ARG A 558 43.49 7.50 -22.50
N ARG A 559 44.20 6.70 -21.70
CA ARG A 559 44.92 7.15 -20.48
C ARG A 559 46.43 7.35 -20.68
N SER A 560 46.85 7.56 -21.93
CA SER A 560 48.17 8.06 -22.29
C SER A 560 48.00 9.25 -23.23
N LEU A 561 48.74 10.34 -22.98
CA LEU A 561 48.74 11.60 -23.74
C LEU A 561 47.48 12.50 -23.62
N ARG A 562 47.10 12.87 -22.38
CA ARG A 562 47.23 14.25 -21.89
C ARG A 562 46.93 14.36 -20.39
#